data_AF-A0A1B1AGL7-F1
#
_entry.id   AF-A0A1B1AGL7-F1
#
_cell.length_a   1.000
_cell.length_b   1.000
_cell.length_c   1.000
_cell.angle_alpha   90.00
_cell.angle_beta   90.00
_cell.angle_gamma   90.00
#
_symmetry.space_group_name_H-M   'P 1'
#
loop_
_entity.id
_entity.type
_entity.pdbx_description
1 polymer ?
#
loop_
_entity_poly.entity_id
_entity_poly.type
_entity_poly.pdbx_seq_one_letter_code
_entity_poly.pdbx_strand_id
1 'polypeptide(L)' 'MMDARIETLKQRHAKLDREIVQEQARPVFDPAHVGALKRRKLALRDVIVLYEKTRPSAL' A
#
# COMPACT_ATOMS: atom_id res chain seq x y z
N MET A 1 6.40 16.48 -9.73
CA MET A 1 5.75 15.85 -10.90
C MET A 1 4.76 14.80 -10.41
N MET A 2 3.61 14.69 -11.05
CA MET A 2 2.53 13.76 -10.71
C MET A 2 3.02 12.29 -10.62
N ASP A 3 3.95 11.89 -11.48
CA ASP A 3 4.58 10.56 -11.46
C ASP A 3 5.36 10.25 -10.17
N ALA A 4 5.98 11.24 -9.53
CA ALA A 4 6.68 11.03 -8.25
C ALA A 4 5.70 10.74 -7.10
N ARG A 5 4.46 11.26 -7.19
CA ARG A 5 3.43 11.07 -6.18
C ARG A 5 2.86 9.65 -6.21
N ILE A 6 2.62 9.09 -7.40
CA ILE A 6 2.17 7.70 -7.55
C ILE A 6 3.26 6.71 -7.16
N GLU A 7 4.52 7.01 -7.47
CA GLU A 7 5.66 6.18 -7.07
C GLU A 7 5.79 6.13 -5.54
N THR A 8 5.63 7.27 -4.87
CA THR A 8 5.59 7.33 -3.39
C THR A 8 4.46 6.48 -2.80
N LEU A 9 3.27 6.49 -3.42
CA LEU A 9 2.14 5.66 -2.98
C LEU A 9 2.45 4.16 -3.16
N LYS A 10 3.04 3.77 -4.30
CA LYS A 10 3.47 2.39 -4.57
C LYS A 10 4.53 1.92 -3.58
N GLN A 11 5.52 2.76 -3.27
CA GLN A 11 6.54 2.45 -2.26
C GLN A 11 5.94 2.25 -0.87
N ARG A 12 5.00 3.10 -0.46
CA ARG A 12 4.29 2.95 0.83
C ARG A 12 3.45 1.68 0.87
N HIS A 13 2.76 1.34 -0.22
CA HIS A 13 2.01 0.10 -0.35
C HIS A 13 2.93 -1.12 -0.22
N ALA A 14 4.07 -1.14 -0.93
CA ALA A 14 5.06 -2.21 -0.85
C ALA A 14 5.70 -2.32 0.55
N LYS A 15 5.90 -1.20 1.25
CA LYS A 15 6.37 -1.19 2.64
C LYS A 15 5.38 -1.89 3.57
N LEU A 16 4.08 -1.61 3.44
CA LEU A 16 3.05 -2.29 4.25
C LEU A 16 3.03 -3.80 4.00
N ASP A 17 3.28 -4.25 2.77
CA ASP A 17 3.42 -5.68 2.48
C ASP A 17 4.58 -6.32 3.25
N ARG A 18 5.74 -5.64 3.29
CA ARG A 18 6.89 -6.11 4.07
C ARG A 18 6.59 -6.14 5.56
N GLU A 19 5.93 -5.11 6.10
CA GLU A 19 5.52 -5.04 7.51
C GLU A 19 4.56 -6.19 7.87
N ILE A 20 3.61 -6.52 7.00
CA ILE A 20 2.69 -7.65 7.19
C ILE A 20 3.45 -8.97 7.23
N VAL A 21 4.34 -9.21 6.28
CA VAL A 21 5.15 -10.44 6.22
C VAL A 21 6.05 -10.56 7.45
N GLN A 22 6.69 -9.47 7.86
CA GLN A 22 7.54 -9.44 9.05
C GLN A 22 6.77 -9.74 10.32
N GLU A 23 5.58 -9.14 10.50
CA GLU A 23 4.75 -9.41 11.67
C GLU A 23 4.29 -10.86 11.69
N GLN A 24 3.79 -11.39 10.57
CA GLN A 24 3.32 -12.77 10.47
C GLN A 24 4.43 -13.82 10.59
N ALA A 25 5.68 -13.44 10.36
CA ALA A 25 6.85 -14.32 10.56
C ALA A 25 7.22 -14.47 12.05
N ARG A 26 6.65 -13.67 12.95
CA ARG A 26 6.91 -13.78 14.39
C ARG A 26 6.26 -15.05 14.96
N PRO A 27 6.91 -15.76 15.90
CA PRO A 27 6.35 -16.97 16.53
C PRO A 27 4.97 -16.77 17.18
N VAL A 28 4.76 -15.58 17.76
CA VAL A 28 3.46 -15.12 18.23
C VAL A 28 3.27 -13.71 17.66
N PHE A 29 2.43 -13.60 16.63
CA PHE A 29 2.13 -12.34 15.96
C PHE A 29 0.80 -11.76 16.46
N ASP A 30 0.64 -10.44 16.34
CA ASP A 30 -0.61 -9.75 16.68
C ASP A 30 -1.58 -9.71 15.46
N PRO A 31 -2.70 -10.45 15.49
CA PRO A 31 -3.65 -10.47 14.39
C PRO A 31 -4.37 -9.14 14.19
N ALA A 32 -4.57 -8.37 15.26
CA ALA A 32 -5.21 -7.05 15.17
C ALA A 32 -4.28 -6.05 14.49
N HIS A 33 -2.98 -6.11 14.79
CA HIS A 33 -1.96 -5.32 14.10
C HIS A 33 -1.89 -5.65 12.61
N VAL A 34 -1.81 -6.94 12.26
CA VAL A 34 -1.83 -7.39 10.85
C VAL A 34 -3.11 -6.93 10.14
N GLY A 35 -4.25 -7.00 10.81
CA GLY A 35 -5.52 -6.49 10.29
C GLY A 35 -5.49 -4.99 10.00
N ALA A 36 -4.90 -4.19 10.88
CA ALA A 36 -4.72 -2.75 10.67
C ALA A 36 -3.80 -2.45 9.49
N LEU A 37 -2.68 -3.19 9.35
CA LEU A 37 -1.77 -3.06 8.22
C LEU A 37 -2.45 -3.39 6.88
N LYS A 38 -3.24 -4.47 6.84
CA LYS A 38 -4.01 -4.86 5.64
C LYS A 38 -5.04 -3.81 5.24
N ARG A 39 -5.77 -3.21 6.20
CA ARG A 39 -6.72 -2.11 5.92
C ARG A 39 -6.01 -0.89 5.34
N ARG A 40 -4.86 -0.50 5.90
CA ARG A 40 -4.04 0.60 5.37
C ARG A 40 -3.54 0.31 3.95
N LYS A 41 -3.11 -0.93 3.70
CA LYS A 41 -2.67 -1.39 2.37
C LYS A 41 -3.80 -1.30 1.35
N LEU A 42 -4.99 -1.78 1.72
CA LEU A 42 -6.19 -1.72 0.89
C LEU A 42 -6.53 -0.27 0.51
N ALA A 43 -6.56 0.64 1.49
CA ALA A 43 -6.82 2.06 1.23
C ALA A 43 -5.78 2.68 0.27
N LEU A 44 -4.49 2.38 0.44
CA LEU A 44 -3.45 2.84 -0.49
C LEU A 44 -3.64 2.28 -1.90
N ARG A 45 -3.97 0.99 -2.02
CA ARG A 45 -4.24 0.37 -3.32
C ARG A 45 -5.40 1.08 -4.02
N ASP A 46 -6.48 1.37 -3.31
CA ASP A 46 -7.65 2.02 -3.90
C ASP A 46 -7.32 3.45 -4.37
N VAL A 47 -6.48 4.18 -3.62
CA VAL A 47 -5.96 5.49 -4.06
C VAL A 47 -5.06 5.37 -5.30
N ILE A 48 -4.17 4.37 -5.35
CA ILE A 48 -3.31 4.10 -6.52
C ILE A 48 -4.17 3.82 -7.75
N VAL A 49 -5.16 2.95 -7.63
CA VAL A 49 -6.08 2.60 -8.72
C VAL A 49 -6.87 3.81 -9.19
N LEU A 50 -7.41 4.62 -8.27
CA LEU A 50 -8.13 5.84 -8.62
C LEU A 50 -7.22 6.82 -9.37
N TYR A 51 -5.99 6.98 -8.89
CA TYR A 51 -5.00 7.85 -9.51
C TYR A 51 -4.65 7.38 -10.93
N GLU A 52 -4.40 6.09 -11.13
CA GLU A 52 -4.10 5.52 -12.44
C GLU A 52 -5.29 5.63 -13.40
N LYS A 53 -6.52 5.49 -12.91
CA LYS A 53 -7.75 5.68 -13.71
C LYS A 53 -8.00 7.12 -14.12
N THR A 54 -7.66 8.07 -13.25
CA THR A 54 -7.92 9.51 -13.46
C THR A 54 -6.74 10.22 -14.11
N ARG A 55 -5.61 9.53 -14.30
CA ARG A 55 -4.47 10.05 -15.06
C ARG A 55 -4.94 10.33 -16.49
N PRO A 56 -4.94 11.58 -16.95
CA PRO A 56 -5.10 11.83 -18.38
C PRO A 56 -3.94 11.13 -19.08
N SER A 57 -4.25 10.16 -19.94
CA SER A 57 -3.25 9.62 -20.86
C SER A 57 -2.72 10.82 -21.63
N ALA A 58 -1.47 11.20 -21.39
CA ALA A 58 -0.81 12.15 -22.25
C ALA A 58 -0.79 11.51 -23.64
N LEU A 59 -1.56 12.08 -24.56
CA LEU A 59 -1.32 11.97 -25.99
C LEU A 59 0.08 12.51 -26.30
#